data_AF-A0A0U2VR67-F1
#
_entry.id   AF-A0A0U2VR67-F1
#
_cell.length_a   1.000
_cell.length_b   1.000
_cell.length_c   1.000
_cell.angle_alpha   90.00
_cell.angle_beta   90.00
_cell.angle_gamma   90.00
#
_symmetry.space_group_name_H-M   'P 1'
#
loop_
_entity.id
_entity.type
_entity.pdbx_description
1 polymer ?
#
loop_
_entity_poly.entity_id
_entity_poly.type
_entity_poly.pdbx_seq_one_letter_code
_entity_poly.pdbx_strand_id
1 'polypeptide(L)'
;MLKFEGFGREKVKKIIYIIVIIGSIGICFLGIRSNMDQEYQRKVDYAKSTIKNETAKVKRIDKQIQQLYQDDQEDFLMEPIDEEIVKNIERDIRTLKTEAVDFGLKETDFSNEFVEVIQGEQELSTKMADIEYKRAIQKKIVEHIVEAPVDWSVSSPDDIVIKETASNAVISQIHNEITKNESGWDKAMVACLNEMEAQVKQYTELKQSITAMSQDGVLTSSATMENFLLAISQLELIKNETLKQELSDQIDVIDGLLEKQALGVIATTGQEEVLPSE
;
A
#
# COMPACT_ATOMS: atom_id res chain seq x y z
N MET A 1 -11.99 7.56 -50.69
CA MET A 1 -10.86 8.51 -50.71
C MET A 1 -10.54 8.83 -49.25
N LEU A 2 -9.31 8.49 -48.79
CA LEU A 2 -8.69 8.74 -47.46
C LEU A 2 -9.36 8.01 -46.26
N LYS A 3 -8.82 7.02 -45.53
CA LYS A 3 -7.45 6.56 -45.15
C LYS A 3 -6.62 7.54 -44.31
N PHE A 4 -6.49 7.25 -43.01
CA PHE A 4 -5.29 7.13 -42.14
C PHE A 4 -5.80 7.03 -40.68
N GLU A 5 -5.70 5.90 -39.96
CA GLU A 5 -4.51 5.31 -39.27
C GLU A 5 -3.84 6.33 -38.32
N GLY A 6 -3.59 6.10 -37.04
CA GLY A 6 -3.67 4.91 -36.19
C GLY A 6 -3.17 5.24 -34.76
N PHE A 7 -2.85 4.18 -34.01
CA PHE A 7 -2.11 4.11 -32.74
C PHE A 7 -2.90 4.19 -31.42
N GLY A 8 -3.03 3.02 -30.77
CA GLY A 8 -2.73 2.92 -29.34
C GLY A 8 -3.84 2.56 -28.36
N ARG A 9 -4.94 1.90 -28.76
CA ARG A 9 -5.83 1.23 -27.78
C ARG A 9 -5.37 -0.20 -27.50
N GLU A 10 -4.19 -0.31 -26.91
CA GLU A 10 -3.77 -1.49 -26.16
C GLU A 10 -3.46 -1.05 -24.73
N LYS A 11 -3.68 -1.95 -23.76
CA LYS A 11 -3.46 -1.82 -22.30
C LYS A 11 -4.66 -1.60 -21.38
N VAL A 12 -5.84 -2.13 -21.73
CA VAL A 12 -6.82 -2.47 -20.68
C VAL A 12 -7.46 -3.82 -21.01
N LYS A 13 -6.70 -4.90 -20.87
CA LYS A 13 -7.29 -6.23 -20.68
C LYS A 13 -7.31 -6.47 -19.18
N LYS A 14 -8.48 -6.24 -18.60
CA LYS A 14 -8.90 -6.75 -17.29
C LYS A 14 -8.41 -8.19 -17.14
N ILE A 15 -7.51 -8.43 -16.19
CA ILE A 15 -7.18 -9.78 -15.73
C ILE A 15 -8.33 -10.20 -14.81
N ILE A 16 -9.47 -10.50 -15.42
CA ILE A 16 -10.47 -11.38 -14.83
C ILE A 16 -10.25 -12.70 -15.55
N TYR A 17 -9.33 -13.52 -15.04
CA TYR A 17 -9.37 -14.94 -15.35
C TYR A 17 -10.31 -15.59 -14.34
N ILE A 18 -11.60 -15.49 -14.68
CA ILE A 18 -12.62 -16.42 -14.24
C ILE A 18 -12.09 -17.84 -14.49
N ILE A 19 -12.04 -18.61 -13.42
CA ILE A 19 -12.00 -20.07 -13.35
C ILE A 19 -12.62 -20.71 -14.59
N VAL A 20 -11.77 -21.21 -15.50
CA VAL A 20 -12.06 -22.36 -16.36
C VAL A 20 -10.75 -23.09 -16.69
N ILE A 21 -10.17 -23.76 -15.70
CA ILE A 21 -9.47 -25.03 -15.98
C ILE A 21 -10.33 -26.12 -15.34
N ILE A 22 -11.56 -26.23 -15.82
CA ILE A 22 -12.40 -27.42 -15.61
C ILE A 22 -12.26 -28.26 -16.87
N GLY A 23 -11.71 -29.45 -16.70
CA GLY A 23 -12.12 -30.59 -17.50
C GLY A 23 -11.14 -31.03 -18.58
N SER A 24 -10.09 -31.73 -18.15
CA SER A 24 -9.69 -32.95 -18.85
C SER A 24 -8.78 -33.79 -17.97
N ILE A 25 -9.38 -34.74 -17.22
CA ILE A 25 -8.70 -35.98 -16.86
C ILE A 25 -8.54 -36.75 -18.18
N GLY A 26 -7.59 -36.31 -19.00
CA GLY A 26 -7.19 -37.01 -20.20
C GLY A 26 -6.28 -38.15 -19.80
N ILE A 27 -6.88 -39.30 -19.45
CA ILE A 27 -6.15 -40.55 -19.23
C ILE A 27 -5.36 -40.83 -20.51
N CYS A 28 -4.06 -40.52 -20.48
CA CYS A 28 -3.11 -40.98 -21.47
C CYS A 28 -1.93 -41.69 -20.78
N PHE A 29 -2.25 -42.50 -19.77
CA PHE A 29 -1.37 -43.57 -19.28
C PHE A 29 -1.35 -44.80 -20.22
N LEU A 30 -1.85 -44.66 -21.45
CA LEU A 30 -1.99 -45.75 -22.42
C LEU A 30 -0.98 -45.61 -23.56
N GLY A 31 0.29 -45.81 -23.21
CA GLY A 31 1.33 -45.85 -24.21
C GLY A 31 2.68 -46.31 -23.67
N ILE A 32 2.80 -47.55 -23.17
CA ILE A 32 3.87 -48.50 -23.53
C ILE A 32 3.55 -49.90 -22.96
N ARG A 33 3.89 -50.88 -23.79
CA ARG A 33 3.54 -52.30 -23.82
C ARG A 33 4.05 -53.17 -22.66
N SER A 34 3.17 -54.04 -22.19
CA SER A 34 3.39 -55.47 -21.86
C SER A 34 4.66 -55.88 -21.10
N ASN A 35 4.64 -55.75 -19.77
CA ASN A 35 4.65 -56.86 -18.81
C ASN A 35 4.42 -56.21 -17.43
N MET A 36 3.20 -56.32 -16.89
CA MET A 36 2.80 -55.56 -15.70
C MET A 36 3.38 -56.17 -14.42
N ASP A 37 4.52 -55.63 -13.97
CA ASP A 37 4.95 -55.85 -12.59
C ASP A 37 3.97 -55.16 -11.64
N GLN A 38 3.53 -55.89 -10.61
CA GLN A 38 2.61 -55.41 -9.58
C GLN A 38 3.11 -54.12 -8.89
N GLU A 39 4.42 -53.91 -8.88
CA GLU A 39 5.07 -52.71 -8.34
C GLU A 39 4.76 -51.45 -9.16
N TYR A 40 4.71 -51.55 -10.49
CA TYR A 40 4.42 -50.40 -11.35
C TYR A 40 2.98 -49.93 -11.20
N GLN A 41 2.01 -50.85 -11.15
CA GLN A 41 0.60 -50.50 -10.90
C GLN A 41 0.40 -49.79 -9.56
N ARG A 42 1.09 -50.24 -8.50
CA ARG A 42 1.04 -49.57 -7.19
C ARG A 42 1.57 -48.13 -7.24
N LYS A 43 2.63 -47.88 -8.03
CA LYS A 43 3.18 -46.52 -8.23
C LYS A 43 2.18 -45.63 -8.97
N VAL A 44 1.51 -46.17 -9.99
CA VAL A 44 0.45 -45.44 -10.74
C VAL A 44 -0.75 -45.13 -9.86
N ASP A 45 -1.23 -46.09 -9.07
CA ASP A 45 -2.36 -45.90 -8.16
C ASP A 45 -2.03 -44.89 -7.05
N TYR A 46 -0.82 -44.96 -6.49
CA TYR A 46 -0.32 -43.98 -5.53
C TYR A 46 -0.25 -42.58 -6.15
N ALA A 47 0.30 -42.44 -7.36
CA ALA A 47 0.38 -41.16 -8.05
C ALA A 47 -1.02 -40.57 -8.29
N LYS A 48 -1.97 -41.35 -8.82
CA LYS A 48 -3.36 -40.92 -9.04
C LYS A 48 -4.06 -40.48 -7.76
N SER A 49 -3.94 -41.27 -6.69
CA SER A 49 -4.52 -40.90 -5.39
C SER A 49 -3.89 -39.64 -4.82
N THR A 50 -2.58 -39.47 -4.99
CA THR A 50 -1.86 -38.30 -4.50
C THR A 50 -2.27 -37.06 -5.28
N ILE A 51 -2.31 -37.10 -6.62
CA ILE A 51 -2.80 -35.99 -7.47
C ILE A 51 -4.19 -35.55 -7.01
N LYS A 52 -5.14 -36.48 -6.86
CA LYS A 52 -6.50 -36.16 -6.43
C LYS A 52 -6.51 -35.44 -5.07
N ASN A 53 -5.67 -35.87 -4.14
CA ASN A 53 -5.56 -35.25 -2.81
C ASN A 53 -4.92 -33.86 -2.89
N GLU A 54 -3.86 -33.69 -3.67
CA GLU A 54 -3.19 -32.39 -3.84
C GLU A 54 -4.08 -31.39 -4.59
N THR A 55 -4.80 -31.80 -5.63
CA THR A 55 -5.83 -30.97 -6.28
C THR A 55 -6.89 -30.51 -5.28
N ALA A 56 -7.31 -31.38 -4.35
CA ALA A 56 -8.26 -31.01 -3.30
C ALA A 56 -7.64 -30.06 -2.25
N LYS A 57 -6.33 -30.17 -1.98
CA LYS A 57 -5.61 -29.22 -1.14
C LYS A 57 -5.48 -27.86 -1.82
N VAL A 58 -5.08 -27.80 -3.09
CA VAL A 58 -5.01 -26.56 -3.88
C VAL A 58 -6.34 -25.79 -3.78
N LYS A 59 -7.47 -26.45 -4.01
CA LYS A 59 -8.80 -25.82 -3.90
C LYS A 59 -9.13 -25.32 -2.49
N ARG A 60 -8.65 -26.01 -1.46
CA ARG A 60 -8.86 -25.60 -0.07
C ARG A 60 -8.02 -24.38 0.26
N ILE A 61 -6.75 -24.37 -0.15
CA ILE A 61 -5.84 -23.26 0.05
C ILE A 61 -6.34 -22.03 -0.71
N ASP A 62 -6.78 -22.18 -1.97
CA ASP A 62 -7.37 -21.09 -2.75
C ASP A 62 -8.57 -20.46 -2.03
N LYS A 63 -9.44 -21.29 -1.45
CA LYS A 63 -10.56 -20.80 -0.63
C LYS A 63 -10.10 -20.06 0.64
N GLN A 64 -9.01 -20.48 1.27
CA GLN A 64 -8.44 -19.77 2.42
C GLN A 64 -7.82 -18.43 1.99
N ILE A 65 -7.17 -18.38 0.84
CA ILE A 65 -6.66 -17.14 0.23
C ILE A 65 -7.80 -16.17 -0.08
N GLN A 66 -8.90 -16.64 -0.67
CA GLN A 66 -10.08 -15.81 -0.96
C GLN A 66 -10.67 -15.17 0.28
N GLN A 67 -10.59 -15.83 1.44
CA GLN A 67 -11.04 -15.28 2.72
C GLN A 67 -10.16 -14.13 3.25
N LEU A 68 -8.99 -13.89 2.66
CA LEU A 68 -8.13 -12.76 2.98
C LEU A 68 -8.52 -11.50 2.18
N TYR A 69 -9.38 -11.63 1.17
CA TYR A 69 -9.89 -10.51 0.38
C TYR A 69 -11.29 -10.11 0.85
N GLN A 70 -11.66 -8.86 0.59
CA GLN A 70 -12.99 -8.33 0.89
C GLN A 70 -14.07 -8.95 -0.01
N ASP A 71 -13.71 -9.28 -1.24
CA ASP A 71 -14.62 -9.82 -2.25
C ASP A 71 -13.90 -10.72 -3.26
N ASP A 72 -14.69 -11.31 -4.16
CA ASP A 72 -14.22 -12.21 -5.22
C ASP A 72 -13.42 -11.48 -6.34
N GLN A 73 -13.31 -10.15 -6.32
CA GLN A 73 -12.44 -9.43 -7.25
C GLN A 73 -10.97 -9.45 -6.80
N GLU A 74 -10.69 -9.90 -5.57
CA GLU A 74 -9.33 -10.04 -5.02
C GLU A 74 -8.51 -8.73 -5.08
N ASP A 75 -9.20 -7.58 -5.13
CA ASP A 75 -8.55 -6.27 -5.24
C ASP A 75 -8.12 -5.78 -3.85
N PHE A 76 -9.04 -5.80 -2.87
CA PHE A 76 -8.82 -5.28 -1.53
C PHE A 76 -8.75 -6.38 -0.47
N LEU A 77 -7.83 -6.21 0.48
CA LEU A 77 -7.66 -7.11 1.61
C LEU A 77 -8.68 -6.84 2.71
N MET A 78 -9.14 -7.92 3.37
CA MET A 78 -9.99 -7.83 4.55
C MET A 78 -9.13 -7.48 5.77
N GLU A 79 -9.30 -6.30 6.36
CA GLU A 79 -8.56 -5.89 7.55
C GLU A 79 -9.34 -6.16 8.86
N PRO A 80 -8.68 -6.57 9.95
CA PRO A 80 -7.27 -6.96 10.04
C PRO A 80 -7.01 -8.40 9.56
N ILE A 81 -5.87 -8.62 8.91
CA ILE A 81 -5.39 -9.99 8.58
C ILE A 81 -4.50 -10.55 9.70
N ASP A 82 -4.86 -11.74 10.18
CA ASP A 82 -4.04 -12.53 11.11
C ASP A 82 -2.77 -13.06 10.43
N GLU A 83 -1.60 -12.66 10.95
CA GLU A 83 -0.29 -13.13 10.47
C GLU A 83 -0.10 -14.65 10.57
N GLU A 84 -0.71 -15.30 11.55
CA GLU A 84 -0.62 -16.74 11.70
C GLU A 84 -1.34 -17.46 10.56
N ILE A 85 -2.51 -16.95 10.15
CA ILE A 85 -3.26 -17.50 9.01
C ILE A 85 -2.43 -17.41 7.73
N VAL A 86 -1.84 -16.25 7.47
CA VAL A 86 -0.96 -16.03 6.30
C VAL A 86 0.22 -17.01 6.31
N LYS A 87 0.96 -17.10 7.42
CA LYS A 87 2.11 -18.02 7.56
C LYS A 87 1.70 -19.49 7.38
N ASN A 88 0.50 -19.86 7.83
CA ASN A 88 -0.03 -21.20 7.66
C ASN A 88 -0.36 -21.49 6.18
N ILE A 89 -1.01 -20.56 5.48
CA ILE A 89 -1.30 -20.69 4.05
C ILE A 89 0.00 -20.85 3.25
N GLU A 90 1.00 -20.00 3.49
CA GLU A 90 2.29 -20.12 2.79
C GLU A 90 2.98 -21.47 3.06
N ARG A 91 2.88 -21.98 4.29
CA ARG A 91 3.43 -23.30 4.62
C ARG A 91 2.68 -24.38 3.86
N ASP A 92 1.36 -24.32 3.83
CA ASP A 92 0.53 -25.30 3.14
C ASP A 92 0.84 -25.33 1.63
N ILE A 93 1.03 -24.16 0.99
CA ILE A 93 1.49 -24.07 -0.41
C ILE A 93 2.84 -24.75 -0.59
N ARG A 94 3.84 -24.43 0.26
CA ARG A 94 5.19 -25.03 0.21
C ARG A 94 5.22 -26.55 0.45
N THR A 95 4.14 -27.13 0.98
CA THR A 95 4.02 -28.58 1.22
C THR A 95 3.23 -29.32 0.14
N LEU A 96 2.74 -28.61 -0.88
CA LEU A 96 2.14 -29.23 -2.05
C LEU A 96 3.19 -30.10 -2.74
N LYS A 97 2.77 -31.29 -3.14
CA LYS A 97 3.61 -32.20 -3.91
C LYS A 97 3.49 -31.84 -5.37
N THR A 98 4.58 -31.40 -6.00
CA THR A 98 4.57 -30.91 -7.39
C THR A 98 5.69 -31.48 -8.25
N GLU A 99 6.60 -32.28 -7.68
CA GLU A 99 7.69 -32.91 -8.42
C GLU A 99 7.44 -34.41 -8.65
N ALA A 100 7.98 -34.96 -9.75
CA ALA A 100 7.81 -36.39 -10.10
C ALA A 100 8.22 -37.35 -8.96
N VAL A 101 9.26 -36.98 -8.20
CA VAL A 101 9.75 -37.75 -7.04
C VAL A 101 8.72 -37.82 -5.90
N ASP A 102 7.92 -36.78 -5.70
CA ASP A 102 6.88 -36.75 -4.65
C ASP A 102 5.78 -37.78 -4.90
N PHE A 103 5.59 -38.12 -6.18
CA PHE A 103 4.64 -39.11 -6.67
C PHE A 103 5.29 -40.49 -6.89
N GLY A 104 6.58 -40.65 -6.59
CA GLY A 104 7.31 -41.90 -6.78
C GLY A 104 7.49 -42.29 -8.26
N LEU A 105 7.49 -41.30 -9.15
CA LEU A 105 7.65 -41.45 -10.60
C LEU A 105 9.02 -40.92 -11.06
N LYS A 106 9.46 -41.36 -12.24
CA LYS A 106 10.58 -40.72 -12.94
C LYS A 106 10.07 -39.49 -13.67
N GLU A 107 10.93 -38.48 -13.87
CA GLU A 107 10.60 -37.29 -14.66
C GLU A 107 10.06 -37.62 -16.06
N THR A 108 10.60 -38.66 -16.71
CA THR A 108 10.14 -39.12 -18.03
C THR A 108 8.72 -39.69 -18.03
N ASP A 109 8.22 -40.10 -16.86
CA ASP A 109 6.87 -40.66 -16.67
C ASP A 109 5.89 -39.59 -16.12
N PHE A 110 6.38 -38.37 -15.90
CA PHE A 110 5.62 -37.26 -15.36
C PHE A 110 4.79 -36.60 -16.48
N SER A 111 3.49 -36.91 -16.48
CA SER A 111 2.58 -36.58 -17.58
C SER A 111 1.86 -35.23 -17.40
N ASN A 112 1.07 -34.84 -18.40
CA ASN A 112 0.21 -33.66 -18.34
C ASN A 112 -0.85 -33.71 -17.22
N GLU A 113 -1.12 -34.87 -16.62
CA GLU A 113 -2.06 -35.02 -15.49
C GLU A 113 -1.60 -34.29 -14.22
N PHE A 114 -0.31 -33.95 -14.11
CA PHE A 114 0.25 -33.19 -12.97
C PHE A 114 0.24 -31.67 -13.17
N VAL A 115 -0.05 -31.21 -14.39
CA VAL A 115 -0.03 -29.79 -14.76
C VAL A 115 -0.99 -28.97 -13.89
N GLU A 116 -2.15 -29.53 -13.49
CA GLU A 116 -3.13 -28.85 -12.66
C GLU A 116 -2.58 -28.52 -11.25
N VAL A 117 -1.85 -29.44 -10.62
CA VAL A 117 -1.30 -29.21 -9.27
C VAL A 117 -0.13 -28.22 -9.32
N ILE A 118 0.73 -28.32 -10.34
CA ILE A 118 1.87 -27.41 -10.54
C ILE A 118 1.39 -25.99 -10.85
N GLN A 119 0.42 -25.85 -11.76
CA GLN A 119 -0.20 -24.55 -12.06
C GLN A 119 -0.90 -24.00 -10.83
N GLY A 120 -1.63 -24.84 -10.10
CA GLY A 120 -2.26 -24.47 -8.84
C GLY A 120 -1.25 -23.93 -7.81
N GLU A 121 -0.12 -24.60 -7.60
CA GLU A 121 0.93 -24.11 -6.69
C GLU A 121 1.47 -22.74 -7.14
N GLN A 122 1.74 -22.57 -8.44
CA GLN A 122 2.24 -21.30 -9.00
C GLN A 122 1.23 -20.16 -8.84
N GLU A 123 -0.06 -20.44 -9.11
CA GLU A 123 -1.15 -19.48 -8.94
C GLU A 123 -1.32 -19.08 -7.47
N LEU A 124 -1.39 -20.05 -6.56
CA LEU A 124 -1.47 -19.80 -5.12
C LEU A 124 -0.28 -18.98 -4.61
N SER A 125 0.93 -19.31 -5.06
CA SER A 125 2.15 -18.56 -4.71
C SER A 125 2.11 -17.13 -5.22
N THR A 126 1.56 -16.92 -6.43
CA THR A 126 1.40 -15.57 -7.00
C THR A 126 0.39 -14.75 -6.21
N LYS A 127 -0.76 -15.34 -5.85
CA LYS A 127 -1.77 -14.68 -5.00
C LYS A 127 -1.20 -14.33 -3.62
N MET A 128 -0.44 -15.23 -3.00
CA MET A 128 0.21 -14.92 -1.72
C MET A 128 1.25 -13.80 -1.82
N ALA A 129 2.02 -13.75 -2.92
CA ALA A 129 2.96 -12.65 -3.15
C ALA A 129 2.24 -11.31 -3.30
N ASP A 130 1.07 -11.28 -3.97
CA ASP A 130 0.21 -10.09 -4.06
C ASP A 130 -0.32 -9.65 -2.69
N ILE A 131 -0.79 -10.60 -1.86
CA ILE A 131 -1.23 -10.31 -0.48
C ILE A 131 -0.10 -9.69 0.34
N GLU A 132 1.07 -10.32 0.36
CA GLU A 132 2.22 -9.82 1.13
C GLU A 132 2.69 -8.44 0.64
N TYR A 133 2.67 -8.23 -0.67
CA TYR A 133 2.94 -6.93 -1.27
C TYR A 133 1.96 -5.86 -0.78
N LYS A 134 0.64 -6.12 -0.87
CA LYS A 134 -0.40 -5.18 -0.44
C LYS A 134 -0.28 -4.85 1.05
N ARG A 135 -0.11 -5.88 1.89
CA ARG A 135 0.09 -5.71 3.34
C ARG A 135 1.34 -4.90 3.67
N ALA A 136 2.44 -5.12 2.96
CA ALA A 136 3.69 -4.39 3.20
C ALA A 136 3.52 -2.89 2.92
N ILE A 137 2.84 -2.52 1.83
CA ILE A 137 2.54 -1.12 1.51
C ILE A 137 1.57 -0.51 2.53
N GLN A 138 0.46 -1.18 2.84
CA GLN A 138 -0.50 -0.69 3.84
C GLN A 138 0.16 -0.46 5.20
N LYS A 139 1.02 -1.39 5.64
CA LYS A 139 1.79 -1.24 6.89
C LYS A 139 2.69 0.00 6.87
N LYS A 140 3.42 0.23 5.78
CA LYS A 140 4.26 1.44 5.62
C LYS A 140 3.42 2.71 5.66
N ILE A 141 2.22 2.72 5.06
CA ILE A 141 1.32 3.87 5.14
C ILE A 141 0.84 4.09 6.59
N VAL A 142 0.40 3.03 7.27
CA VAL A 142 -0.10 3.05 8.66
C VAL A 142 0.94 3.59 9.64
N GLU A 143 2.24 3.35 9.40
CA GLU A 143 3.32 3.90 10.20
C GLU A 143 3.32 5.44 10.21
N HIS A 144 2.80 6.10 9.17
CA HIS A 144 2.83 7.56 8.97
C HIS A 144 1.48 8.28 9.07
N ILE A 145 0.42 7.57 9.44
CA ILE A 145 -0.91 8.16 9.71
C ILE A 145 -1.33 7.91 11.16
N VAL A 146 -2.20 8.77 11.69
CA VAL A 146 -2.63 8.74 13.10
C VAL A 146 -3.49 7.50 13.39
N GLU A 147 -4.43 7.21 12.51
CA GLU A 147 -5.35 6.06 12.62
C GLU A 147 -5.38 5.28 11.31
N ALA A 148 -5.35 3.95 11.40
CA ALA A 148 -5.38 3.08 10.23
C ALA A 148 -6.81 3.00 9.66
N PRO A 149 -6.98 3.08 8.33
CA PRO A 149 -8.29 2.90 7.74
C PRO A 149 -8.81 1.48 7.96
N VAL A 150 -10.08 1.36 8.34
CA VAL A 150 -10.75 0.07 8.55
C VAL A 150 -11.12 -0.58 7.20
N ASP A 151 -11.34 0.24 6.16
CA ASP A 151 -11.64 -0.21 4.81
C ASP A 151 -10.92 0.64 3.76
N TRP A 152 -9.87 0.08 3.18
CA TRP A 152 -9.06 0.74 2.16
C TRP A 152 -9.76 0.96 0.81
N SER A 153 -10.93 0.34 0.60
CA SER A 153 -11.71 0.48 -0.64
C SER A 153 -12.67 1.68 -0.62
N VAL A 154 -13.18 2.03 0.56
CA VAL A 154 -14.18 3.09 0.76
C VAL A 154 -13.59 4.32 1.43
N SER A 155 -12.43 4.22 2.08
CA SER A 155 -11.83 5.35 2.80
C SER A 155 -11.69 6.56 1.88
N SER A 156 -12.43 7.62 2.20
CA SER A 156 -12.21 8.90 1.55
C SER A 156 -10.80 9.33 1.94
N PRO A 157 -9.94 9.73 0.99
CA PRO A 157 -8.65 10.31 1.32
C PRO A 157 -8.81 11.39 2.40
N ASP A 158 -9.91 12.13 2.39
CA ASP A 158 -10.21 13.20 3.35
C ASP A 158 -10.16 12.79 4.83
N ASP A 159 -10.39 11.52 5.19
CA ASP A 159 -10.34 11.05 6.59
C ASP A 159 -8.92 10.69 7.04
N ILE A 160 -7.95 10.66 6.12
CA ILE A 160 -6.55 10.39 6.44
C ILE A 160 -5.98 11.57 7.21
N VAL A 161 -5.29 11.29 8.31
CA VAL A 161 -4.55 12.29 9.10
C VAL A 161 -3.10 11.84 9.24
N ILE A 162 -2.16 12.65 8.75
CA ILE A 162 -0.73 12.33 8.86
C ILE A 162 -0.21 12.46 10.30
N LYS A 163 0.81 11.66 10.65
CA LYS A 163 1.63 11.88 11.85
C LYS A 163 2.65 13.00 11.62
N GLU A 164 3.20 13.52 12.71
CA GLU A 164 4.24 14.55 12.74
C GLU A 164 5.53 14.12 12.03
N THR A 165 5.77 12.80 11.95
CA THR A 165 6.95 12.22 11.30
C THR A 165 6.79 11.99 9.80
N ALA A 166 5.59 12.23 9.24
CA ALA A 166 5.36 12.09 7.81
C ALA A 166 6.14 13.15 7.02
N SER A 167 6.71 12.75 5.87
CA SER A 167 7.47 13.66 5.01
C SER A 167 7.32 13.30 3.54
N ASN A 168 7.51 14.28 2.66
CA ASN A 168 7.43 14.06 1.20
C ASN A 168 8.42 13.00 0.71
N ALA A 169 9.61 12.91 1.32
CA ALA A 169 10.62 11.92 0.96
C ALA A 169 10.14 10.49 1.24
N VAL A 170 9.55 10.27 2.42
CA VAL A 170 9.00 8.97 2.82
C VAL A 170 7.79 8.60 1.95
N ILE A 171 6.85 9.54 1.76
CA ILE A 171 5.66 9.32 0.93
C ILE A 171 6.06 8.98 -0.51
N SER A 172 7.02 9.71 -1.08
CA SER A 172 7.55 9.44 -2.42
C SER A 172 8.22 8.06 -2.52
N GLN A 173 8.92 7.63 -1.46
CA GLN A 173 9.50 6.30 -1.42
C GLN A 173 8.41 5.22 -1.49
N ILE A 174 7.36 5.32 -0.68
CA ILE A 174 6.23 4.37 -0.71
C ILE A 174 5.56 4.39 -2.08
N HIS A 175 5.31 5.58 -2.63
CA HIS A 175 4.72 5.74 -3.96
C HIS A 175 5.53 5.03 -5.06
N ASN A 176 6.86 5.06 -4.99
CA ASN A 176 7.73 4.40 -5.96
C ASN A 176 7.72 2.86 -5.85
N GLU A 177 7.33 2.31 -4.71
CA GLU A 177 7.14 0.88 -4.52
C GLU A 177 5.77 0.39 -5.01
N ILE A 178 4.83 1.31 -5.25
CA ILE A 178 3.54 0.98 -5.86
C ILE A 178 3.75 0.64 -7.34
N THR A 179 3.51 -0.62 -7.69
CA THR A 179 3.59 -1.08 -9.07
C THR A 179 2.38 -0.54 -9.82
N LYS A 180 2.61 0.08 -10.98
CA LYS A 180 1.52 0.70 -11.76
C LYS A 180 0.74 -0.34 -12.56
N ASN A 181 0.02 -1.22 -11.86
CA ASN A 181 -0.87 -2.21 -12.47
C ASN A 181 -2.29 -1.64 -12.72
N GLU A 182 -2.57 -0.42 -12.23
CA GLU A 182 -3.85 0.28 -12.37
C GLU A 182 -5.06 -0.44 -11.73
N SER A 183 -4.79 -1.34 -10.76
CA SER A 183 -5.84 -2.01 -9.98
C SER A 183 -6.66 -1.01 -9.14
N GLY A 184 -7.82 -1.44 -8.63
CA GLY A 184 -8.60 -0.61 -7.71
C GLY A 184 -7.79 -0.28 -6.45
N TRP A 185 -7.05 -1.27 -5.95
CA TRP A 185 -6.16 -1.12 -4.80
C TRP A 185 -5.02 -0.13 -5.06
N ASP A 186 -4.32 -0.22 -6.21
CA ASP A 186 -3.22 0.71 -6.55
C ASP A 186 -3.71 2.16 -6.55
N LYS A 187 -4.89 2.39 -7.13
CA LYS A 187 -5.51 3.71 -7.20
C LYS A 187 -5.87 4.24 -5.81
N ALA A 188 -6.40 3.38 -4.94
CA ALA A 188 -6.72 3.74 -3.57
C ALA A 188 -5.46 4.10 -2.76
N MET A 189 -4.39 3.29 -2.87
CA MET A 189 -3.12 3.59 -2.20
C MET A 189 -2.50 4.90 -2.70
N VAL A 190 -2.51 5.13 -4.02
CA VAL A 190 -2.02 6.39 -4.60
C VAL A 190 -2.86 7.59 -4.13
N ALA A 191 -4.19 7.46 -4.07
CA ALA A 191 -5.05 8.52 -3.57
C ALA A 191 -4.75 8.85 -2.10
N CYS A 192 -4.57 7.82 -1.26
CA CYS A 192 -4.15 7.99 0.13
C CYS A 192 -2.81 8.73 0.23
N LEU A 193 -1.79 8.31 -0.53
CA LEU A 193 -0.47 8.95 -0.51
C LEU A 193 -0.50 10.39 -1.02
N ASN A 194 -1.31 10.69 -2.05
CA ASN A 194 -1.48 12.06 -2.56
C ASN A 194 -2.09 12.99 -1.51
N GLU A 195 -3.05 12.50 -0.73
CA GLU A 195 -3.62 13.26 0.38
C GLU A 195 -2.59 13.48 1.49
N MET A 196 -1.81 12.46 1.84
CA MET A 196 -0.71 12.63 2.79
C MET A 196 0.29 13.69 2.32
N GLU A 197 0.65 13.68 1.03
CA GLU A 197 1.53 14.68 0.42
C GLU A 197 0.91 16.09 0.49
N ALA A 198 -0.39 16.20 0.21
CA ALA A 198 -1.11 17.47 0.30
C ALA A 198 -1.07 18.03 1.73
N GLN A 199 -1.28 17.19 2.76
CA GLN A 199 -1.19 17.61 4.16
C GLN A 199 0.23 18.02 4.56
N VAL A 200 1.26 17.25 4.17
CA VAL A 200 2.66 17.62 4.45
C VAL A 200 2.99 18.96 3.81
N LYS A 201 2.56 19.17 2.56
CA LYS A 201 2.75 20.44 1.85
C LYS A 201 2.06 21.59 2.56
N GLN A 202 0.78 21.46 2.89
CA GLN A 202 0.01 22.49 3.60
C GLN A 202 0.67 22.88 4.93
N TYR A 203 1.06 21.90 5.75
CA TYR A 203 1.78 22.14 7.00
C TYR A 203 3.11 22.87 6.77
N THR A 204 3.90 22.41 5.80
CA THR A 204 5.23 22.98 5.53
C THR A 204 5.14 24.42 5.02
N GLU A 205 4.21 24.70 4.10
CA GLU A 205 3.99 26.04 3.55
C GLU A 205 3.47 27.01 4.63
N LEU A 206 2.51 26.57 5.45
CA LEU A 206 2.00 27.38 6.56
C LEU A 206 3.10 27.67 7.59
N LYS A 207 3.86 26.64 8.00
CA LYS A 207 5.01 26.79 8.91
C LYS A 207 6.04 27.77 8.37
N GLN A 208 6.35 27.71 7.08
CA GLN A 208 7.27 28.64 6.44
C GLN A 208 6.72 30.07 6.44
N SER A 209 5.42 30.26 6.18
CA SER A 209 4.75 31.56 6.23
C SER A 209 4.81 32.17 7.64
N ILE A 210 4.50 31.38 8.67
CA ILE A 210 4.58 31.78 10.08
C ILE A 210 6.02 32.14 10.46
N THR A 211 7.00 31.31 10.10
CA THR A 211 8.43 31.56 10.34
C THR A 211 8.93 32.80 9.59
N ALA A 212 8.36 33.12 8.43
CA ALA A 212 8.70 34.33 7.72
C ALA A 212 8.21 35.58 8.46
N MET A 213 7.08 35.51 9.18
CA MET A 213 6.53 36.63 9.97
C MET A 213 7.33 36.90 11.25
N SER A 214 7.90 35.87 11.89
CA SER A 214 8.77 36.08 13.05
C SER A 214 10.02 35.20 13.01
N GLN A 215 11.17 35.86 13.18
CA GLN A 215 12.48 35.22 13.30
C GLN A 215 13.11 35.62 14.63
N ASP A 216 13.62 34.64 15.38
CA ASP A 216 14.27 34.83 16.67
C ASP A 216 13.46 35.67 17.69
N GLY A 217 12.12 35.55 17.63
CA GLY A 217 11.20 36.26 18.53
C GLY A 217 10.97 37.74 18.18
N VAL A 218 11.35 38.16 16.98
CA VAL A 218 11.14 39.53 16.47
C VAL A 218 10.26 39.47 15.22
N LEU A 219 9.39 40.47 15.03
CA LEU A 219 8.59 40.61 13.82
C LEU A 219 9.46 41.02 12.63
N THR A 220 9.17 40.45 11.47
CA THR A 220 9.79 40.83 10.20
C THR A 220 8.85 41.73 9.39
N SER A 221 9.28 42.17 8.21
CA SER A 221 8.42 42.87 7.24
C SER A 221 7.27 42.00 6.70
N SER A 222 7.35 40.67 6.85
CA SER A 222 6.29 39.76 6.43
C SER A 222 5.14 39.66 7.44
N ALA A 223 5.31 40.15 8.67
CA ALA A 223 4.26 40.19 9.70
C ALA A 223 3.23 41.29 9.42
N THR A 224 2.48 41.14 8.33
CA THR A 224 1.34 42.00 8.01
C THR A 224 0.06 41.40 8.57
N MET A 225 -0.94 42.24 8.86
CA MET A 225 -2.26 41.77 9.29
C MET A 225 -2.89 40.79 8.28
N GLU A 226 -2.66 41.01 6.98
CA GLU A 226 -3.13 40.11 5.92
C GLU A 226 -2.51 38.71 6.03
N ASN A 227 -1.18 38.63 6.15
CA ASN A 227 -0.48 37.34 6.28
C ASN A 227 -0.84 36.63 7.58
N PHE A 228 -1.04 37.38 8.67
CA PHE A 228 -1.48 36.85 9.94
C PHE A 228 -2.88 36.21 9.86
N LEU A 229 -3.86 36.94 9.29
CA LEU A 229 -5.22 36.41 9.09
C LEU A 229 -5.23 35.21 8.15
N LEU A 230 -4.40 35.24 7.09
CA LEU A 230 -4.24 34.10 6.19
C LEU A 230 -3.70 32.88 6.94
N ALA A 231 -2.68 33.06 7.78
CA ALA A 231 -2.11 31.97 8.58
C ALA A 231 -3.15 31.34 9.53
N ILE A 232 -3.96 32.17 10.20
CA ILE A 232 -5.07 31.67 11.04
C ILE A 232 -6.07 30.86 10.20
N SER A 233 -6.47 31.37 9.04
CA SER A 233 -7.43 30.65 8.18
C SER A 233 -6.89 29.30 7.67
N GLN A 234 -5.59 29.23 7.38
CA GLN A 234 -4.93 28.00 6.93
C GLN A 234 -4.69 27.01 8.07
N LEU A 235 -4.53 27.49 9.30
CA LEU A 235 -4.38 26.66 10.50
C LEU A 235 -5.58 25.72 10.69
N GLU A 236 -6.79 26.15 10.34
CA GLU A 236 -8.00 25.34 10.44
C GLU A 236 -7.99 24.12 9.50
N LEU A 237 -7.17 24.15 8.44
CA LEU A 237 -7.05 23.07 7.46
C LEU A 237 -6.05 21.98 7.91
N ILE A 238 -5.24 22.26 8.93
CA ILE A 238 -4.30 21.29 9.48
C ILE A 238 -5.06 20.26 10.31
N LYS A 239 -5.17 19.03 9.78
CA LYS A 239 -5.94 17.93 10.39
C LYS A 239 -5.29 17.33 11.63
N ASN A 240 -3.95 17.28 11.68
CA ASN A 240 -3.24 16.73 12.83
C ASN A 240 -3.22 17.76 13.98
N GLU A 241 -3.85 17.43 15.10
CA GLU A 241 -3.98 18.33 16.24
C GLU A 241 -2.64 18.71 16.90
N THR A 242 -1.64 17.82 16.91
CA THR A 242 -0.30 18.15 17.43
C THR A 242 0.39 19.20 16.56
N LEU A 243 0.40 18.99 15.24
CA LEU A 243 0.99 19.92 14.27
C LEU A 243 0.24 21.25 14.27
N LYS A 244 -1.09 21.20 14.40
CA LYS A 244 -1.93 22.38 14.52
C LYS A 244 -1.60 23.18 15.78
N GLN A 245 -1.45 22.51 16.92
CA GLN A 245 -1.05 23.18 18.17
C GLN A 245 0.32 23.84 18.04
N GLU A 246 1.31 23.15 17.44
CA GLU A 246 2.66 23.71 17.22
C GLU A 246 2.62 25.02 16.43
N LEU A 247 1.77 25.10 15.39
CA LEU A 247 1.62 26.29 14.57
C LEU A 247 0.78 27.37 15.26
N SER A 248 -0.24 26.96 16.02
CA SER A 248 -1.06 27.87 16.86
C SER A 248 -0.19 28.62 17.87
N ASP A 249 0.68 27.91 18.59
CA ASP A 249 1.58 28.50 19.58
C ASP A 249 2.49 29.56 18.96
N GLN A 250 2.94 29.35 17.72
CA GLN A 250 3.76 30.33 16.99
C GLN A 250 2.94 31.54 16.52
N ILE A 251 1.69 31.33 16.10
CA ILE A 251 0.77 32.41 15.75
C ILE A 251 0.46 33.27 16.98
N ASP A 252 0.24 32.68 18.15
CA ASP A 252 -0.02 33.41 19.41
C ASP A 252 1.16 34.30 19.82
N VAL A 253 2.40 33.83 19.58
CA VAL A 253 3.60 34.66 19.78
C VAL A 253 3.60 35.87 18.85
N ILE A 254 3.25 35.69 17.58
CA ILE A 254 3.18 36.78 16.59
C ILE A 254 2.09 37.78 16.98
N ASP A 255 0.92 37.31 17.41
CA ASP A 255 -0.18 38.15 17.86
C ASP A 255 0.26 39.08 19.00
N GLY A 256 0.87 38.50 20.04
CA GLY A 256 1.38 39.28 21.18
C GLY A 256 2.50 40.26 20.80
N LEU A 257 3.27 40.00 19.75
CA LEU A 257 4.25 40.95 19.22
C LEU A 257 3.59 42.08 18.43
N LEU A 258 2.58 41.79 17.61
CA LEU A 258 1.81 42.77 16.86
C LEU A 258 1.06 43.73 17.79
N GLU A 259 0.45 43.21 18.87
CA GLU A 259 -0.18 44.02 19.90
C GLU A 259 0.80 45.01 20.56
N LYS A 260 2.00 44.53 20.95
CA LYS A 260 3.04 45.39 21.53
C LYS A 260 3.51 46.49 20.58
N GLN A 261 3.64 46.16 19.29
CA GLN A 261 4.00 47.13 18.25
C GLN A 261 2.90 48.19 18.10
N ALA A 262 1.62 47.78 18.08
CA ALA A 262 0.48 48.69 17.96
C ALA A 262 0.34 49.62 19.19
N LEU A 263 0.68 49.13 20.38
CA LEU A 263 0.69 49.90 21.63
C LEU A 263 1.91 50.82 21.76
N GLY A 264 2.83 50.83 20.78
CA GLY A 264 4.02 51.68 20.80
C GLY A 264 5.05 51.28 21.84
N VAL A 265 4.99 50.03 22.34
CA VAL A 265 6.01 49.47 23.25
C VAL A 265 7.22 49.06 22.41
N ILE A 266 7.92 50.04 21.85
CA ILE A 266 9.25 49.82 21.30
C ILE A 266 10.14 49.49 22.49
N ALA A 267 10.72 48.29 22.51
CA ALA A 267 11.85 48.02 23.38
C ALA A 267 12.97 49.00 22.99
N THR A 268 13.11 50.09 23.76
CA THR A 268 14.28 50.95 23.71
C THR A 268 15.46 50.18 24.27
N THR A 269 16.07 49.33 23.45
CA THR A 269 17.43 48.85 23.70
C THR A 269 18.41 49.81 23.05
N GLY A 270 19.04 50.64 23.89
CA GLY A 270 20.35 51.23 23.62
C GLY A 270 20.39 52.57 22.90
N GLN A 271 19.97 53.65 23.57
CA GLN A 271 20.64 54.94 23.41
C GLN A 271 21.19 55.36 24.76
N GLU A 272 22.50 55.16 24.91
CA GLU A 272 23.32 55.73 25.97
C GLU A 272 23.27 57.25 25.81
N GLU A 273 22.55 57.90 26.72
CA GLU A 273 22.43 59.35 26.82
C GLU A 273 23.78 59.91 27.28
N VAL A 274 24.64 60.27 26.32
CA VAL A 274 25.87 61.03 26.61
C VAL A 274 25.46 62.47 26.91
N LEU A 275 25.37 62.80 28.19
CA LEU A 275 25.24 64.17 28.68
C LEU A 275 26.46 65.01 28.27
N PRO A 276 26.27 66.25 27.78
CA PRO A 276 27.38 67.17 27.54
C PRO A 276 27.86 67.75 28.88
N SER A 277 29.13 67.54 29.20
CA SER A 277 29.80 68.19 30.33
C SER A 277 30.17 69.62 29.96
N GLU A 278 29.62 70.58 30.71
CA GLU A 278 30.13 71.95 30.86
C GLU A 278 31.49 72.00 31.56
#